data_AF-A0A293MZV2-F1
#
_entry.id   AF-A0A293MZV2-F1
#
_cell.length_a   1.000
_cell.length_b   1.000
_cell.length_c   1.000
_cell.angle_alpha   90.00
_cell.angle_beta   90.00
_cell.angle_gamma   90.00
#
_symmetry.space_group_name_H-M   'P 1'
#
loop_
_entity.id
_entity.type
_entity.pdbx_description
1 polymer ?
#
loop_
_entity_poly.entity_id
_entity_poly.type
_entity_poly.pdbx_seq_one_letter_code
_entity_poly.pdbx_strand_id
1 'polypeptide(L)'
;MATPIGGRRRGVAKLYSVEDQALDQIAKEAEARLAQRRQARAEARAIRLRELEKQARENDEQSDRHYEIASEPVRPVRSREGRTASFVSSSSYSGSRRSSEDSTDALDSRDVRHQLQEVEENFRKAMISNAQLDNERTALAYQVDTFKDDMEEMEENYLHVQRDMKEKSRAFDLLQRDYRKLMDEKTFLEDSLRQRDALIEEHGLVLVGAEEMVNGDGDSSSSRSSPEKMTLLPKAQVKSQTMAALVSQEAAQLLEQAGEGSLDVRLKRFAEEKQELEDQINRLRLDLAEERQKVSRMEQISLVHGPQTNGPEMKLMEVQREANKQVDDYKYKLRKAEQEILTLQSSVSRLETQVVRYKTATEEAEKLEDELKAEKRKLQRECREAQVRIEELETANKHLQKRIDKLKSARNALK
;
A
#
# COMPACT_ATOMS: atom_id res chain seq x y z
N MET A 1 14.54 58.82 -11.40
CA MET A 1 13.53 58.21 -12.29
C MET A 1 14.12 56.92 -12.84
N ALA A 2 13.84 55.77 -12.21
CA ALA A 2 14.28 54.46 -12.67
C ALA A 2 13.05 53.54 -12.76
N THR A 3 12.76 53.06 -13.96
CA THR A 3 11.66 52.12 -14.27
C THR A 3 12.15 50.68 -14.17
N PRO A 4 11.42 49.74 -13.53
CA PRO A 4 11.77 48.33 -13.59
C PRO A 4 11.07 47.65 -14.79
N ILE A 5 11.84 46.91 -15.58
CA ILE A 5 11.32 46.02 -16.63
C ILE A 5 10.98 44.68 -15.97
N GLY A 6 9.68 44.40 -15.85
CA GLY A 6 9.15 43.14 -15.35
C GLY A 6 9.23 42.03 -16.41
N GLY A 7 10.16 41.10 -16.23
CA GLY A 7 10.22 39.84 -16.99
C GLY A 7 9.31 38.77 -16.40
N ARG A 8 8.12 38.57 -16.97
CA ARG A 8 7.27 37.39 -16.70
C ARG A 8 7.96 36.13 -17.24
N ARG A 9 8.59 35.34 -16.38
CA ARG A 9 8.96 33.95 -16.70
C ARG A 9 7.68 33.14 -16.94
N ARG A 10 7.37 32.83 -18.20
CA ARG A 10 6.33 31.84 -18.53
C ARG A 10 6.81 30.46 -18.04
N GLY A 11 5.91 29.74 -17.39
CA GLY A 11 6.20 28.50 -16.66
C GLY A 11 6.71 27.37 -17.56
N VAL A 12 8.00 27.08 -17.41
CA VAL A 12 8.68 25.88 -17.94
C VAL A 12 8.05 24.58 -17.39
N ALA A 13 7.43 24.64 -16.22
CA ALA A 13 6.74 23.51 -15.60
C ALA A 13 5.52 22.97 -16.38
N LYS A 14 4.84 23.81 -17.18
CA LYS A 14 3.69 23.34 -17.98
C LYS A 14 4.10 22.61 -19.25
N LEU A 15 5.26 22.90 -19.82
CA LEU A 15 5.74 22.21 -21.03
C LEU A 15 6.25 20.81 -20.69
N TYR A 16 7.02 20.65 -19.61
CA TYR A 16 7.46 19.35 -19.10
C TYR A 16 6.28 18.43 -18.74
N SER A 17 5.21 18.98 -18.14
CA SER A 17 4.02 18.19 -17.81
C SER A 17 3.26 17.68 -19.05
N VAL A 18 3.31 18.40 -20.18
CA VAL A 18 2.63 17.98 -21.41
C VAL A 18 3.51 17.00 -22.19
N GLU A 19 4.83 17.20 -22.18
CA GLU A 19 5.80 16.28 -22.76
C GLU A 19 5.84 14.94 -22.02
N ASP A 20 5.85 14.92 -20.68
CA ASP A 20 5.76 13.67 -19.90
C ASP A 20 4.43 12.95 -20.13
N GLN A 21 3.31 13.70 -20.23
CA GLN A 21 2.02 13.10 -20.56
C GLN A 21 1.98 12.52 -21.98
N ALA A 22 2.66 13.14 -22.94
CA ALA A 22 2.79 12.62 -24.30
C ALA A 22 3.66 11.36 -24.34
N LEU A 23 4.78 11.33 -23.59
CA LEU A 23 5.64 10.16 -23.48
C LEU A 23 4.93 8.98 -22.80
N ASP A 24 4.18 9.24 -21.73
CA ASP A 24 3.34 8.24 -21.07
C ASP A 24 2.26 7.67 -21.99
N GLN A 25 1.64 8.51 -22.82
CA GLN A 25 0.65 8.07 -23.82
C GLN A 25 1.29 7.20 -24.91
N ILE A 26 2.47 7.60 -25.41
CA ILE A 26 3.23 6.82 -26.40
C ILE A 26 3.67 5.47 -25.81
N ALA A 27 4.13 5.44 -24.56
CA ALA A 27 4.50 4.20 -23.88
C ALA A 27 3.30 3.26 -23.72
N LYS A 28 2.16 3.78 -23.26
CA LYS A 28 0.91 3.01 -23.14
C LYS A 28 0.39 2.52 -24.48
N GLU A 29 0.48 3.33 -25.53
CA GLU A 29 0.06 2.93 -26.88
C GLU A 29 0.99 1.86 -27.47
N ALA A 30 2.30 1.96 -27.21
CA ALA A 30 3.27 0.94 -27.60
C ALA A 30 3.04 -0.38 -26.85
N GLU A 31 2.78 -0.33 -25.55
CA GLU A 31 2.45 -1.49 -24.73
C GLU A 31 1.13 -2.14 -25.19
N ALA A 32 0.10 -1.34 -25.46
CA ALA A 32 -1.18 -1.83 -25.98
C ALA A 32 -1.03 -2.48 -27.36
N ARG A 33 -0.23 -1.90 -28.26
CA ARG A 33 0.10 -2.52 -29.57
C ARG A 33 0.86 -3.82 -29.39
N LEU A 34 1.81 -3.88 -28.46
CA LEU A 34 2.56 -5.11 -28.17
C LEU A 34 1.63 -6.20 -27.61
N ALA A 35 0.74 -5.84 -26.69
CA ALA A 35 -0.25 -6.74 -26.11
C ALA A 35 -1.23 -7.27 -27.17
N GLN A 36 -1.73 -6.41 -28.06
CA GLN A 36 -2.56 -6.83 -29.19
C GLN A 36 -1.81 -7.78 -30.13
N ARG A 37 -0.53 -7.52 -30.41
CA ARG A 37 0.29 -8.42 -31.23
C ARG A 37 0.50 -9.78 -30.56
N ARG A 38 0.70 -9.81 -29.23
CA ARG A 38 0.78 -11.04 -28.44
C ARG A 38 -0.53 -11.80 -28.45
N GLN A 39 -1.65 -11.11 -28.29
CA GLN A 39 -2.99 -11.71 -28.35
C GLN A 39 -3.29 -12.27 -29.74
N ALA A 40 -2.99 -11.53 -30.81
CA ALA A 40 -3.18 -12.00 -32.19
C ALA A 40 -2.30 -13.22 -32.50
N ARG A 41 -1.06 -13.28 -31.99
CA ARG A 41 -0.19 -14.46 -32.07
C ARG A 41 -0.81 -15.64 -31.31
N ALA A 42 -1.29 -15.42 -30.09
CA ALA A 42 -1.95 -16.47 -29.30
C ALA A 42 -3.24 -17.00 -29.96
N GLU A 43 -4.05 -16.10 -30.53
CA GLU A 43 -5.26 -16.46 -31.28
C GLU A 43 -4.90 -17.23 -32.57
N ALA A 44 -3.86 -16.82 -33.30
CA ALA A 44 -3.37 -17.55 -34.46
C ALA A 44 -2.87 -18.96 -34.09
N ARG A 45 -2.13 -19.10 -32.97
CA ARG A 45 -1.75 -20.41 -32.42
C ARG A 45 -2.98 -21.25 -32.09
N ALA A 46 -4.00 -20.67 -31.46
CA ALA A 46 -5.23 -21.37 -31.08
C ALA A 46 -6.08 -21.82 -32.28
N ILE A 47 -6.20 -20.98 -33.32
CA ILE A 47 -6.92 -21.33 -34.55
C ILE A 47 -6.21 -22.48 -35.27
N ARG A 48 -4.88 -22.38 -35.41
CA ARG A 48 -4.06 -23.41 -36.06
C ARG A 48 -4.09 -24.74 -35.30
N LEU A 49 -4.10 -24.70 -33.97
CA LEU A 49 -4.24 -25.89 -33.13
C LEU A 49 -5.60 -26.57 -33.32
N ARG A 50 -6.70 -25.79 -33.39
CA ARG A 50 -8.04 -26.32 -33.67
C ARG A 50 -8.15 -26.92 -35.07
N GLU A 51 -7.52 -26.31 -36.06
CA GLU A 51 -7.52 -26.81 -37.43
C GLU A 51 -6.75 -28.13 -37.54
N LEU A 52 -5.66 -28.27 -36.80
CA LEU A 52 -4.93 -29.53 -36.69
C LEU A 52 -5.70 -30.63 -35.98
N GLU A 53 -6.38 -30.30 -34.88
CA GLU A 53 -7.27 -31.23 -34.19
C GLU A 53 -8.41 -31.69 -35.10
N LYS A 54 -8.94 -30.79 -35.93
CA LYS A 54 -9.95 -31.10 -36.94
C LYS A 54 -9.40 -32.01 -38.04
N GLN A 55 -8.21 -31.74 -38.58
CA GLN A 55 -7.58 -32.60 -39.58
C GLN A 55 -7.25 -33.98 -39.02
N ALA A 56 -6.78 -34.07 -37.77
CA ALA A 56 -6.55 -35.36 -37.10
C ALA A 56 -7.84 -36.16 -36.99
N ARG A 57 -8.94 -35.52 -36.59
CA ARG A 57 -10.26 -36.15 -36.49
C ARG A 57 -10.82 -36.59 -37.84
N GLU A 58 -10.68 -35.77 -38.88
CA GLU A 58 -11.11 -36.12 -40.24
C GLU A 58 -10.28 -37.29 -40.82
N ASN A 59 -8.98 -37.35 -40.52
CA ASN A 59 -8.13 -38.48 -40.90
C ASN A 59 -8.49 -39.76 -40.14
N ASP A 60 -8.78 -39.69 -38.84
CA ASP A 60 -9.28 -40.82 -38.06
C ASP A 60 -10.60 -41.34 -38.66
N GLU A 61 -11.56 -40.45 -38.95
CA GLU A 61 -12.82 -40.80 -39.60
C GLU A 61 -12.65 -41.39 -41.01
N GLN A 62 -11.69 -40.91 -41.80
CA GLN A 62 -11.35 -41.47 -43.10
C GLN A 62 -10.69 -42.85 -42.98
N SER A 63 -9.83 -43.04 -41.98
CA SER A 63 -9.21 -44.32 -41.70
C SER A 63 -10.24 -45.38 -41.27
N ASP A 64 -11.23 -44.99 -40.46
CA ASP A 64 -12.35 -45.84 -40.04
C ASP A 64 -13.24 -46.23 -41.24
N ARG A 65 -13.56 -45.28 -42.12
CA ARG A 65 -14.32 -45.57 -43.36
C ARG A 65 -13.57 -46.53 -44.29
N HIS A 66 -12.25 -46.37 -44.40
CA HIS A 66 -11.42 -47.26 -45.22
C HIS A 66 -11.29 -48.67 -44.62
N TYR A 67 -11.52 -48.81 -43.30
CA TYR A 67 -11.57 -50.08 -42.58
C TYR A 67 -12.94 -50.76 -42.71
N GLU A 68 -14.04 -50.00 -42.70
CA GLU A 68 -15.41 -50.51 -42.96
C GLU A 68 -15.55 -51.06 -44.40
N ILE A 69 -15.01 -50.38 -45.41
CA ILE A 69 -15.04 -50.85 -46.81
C ILE A 69 -14.23 -52.14 -47.00
N ALA A 70 -13.17 -52.35 -46.20
CA ALA A 70 -12.33 -53.53 -46.27
C ALA A 70 -12.89 -54.75 -45.50
N SER A 71 -13.94 -54.57 -44.69
CA SER A 71 -14.50 -55.61 -43.81
C SER A 71 -15.85 -56.16 -44.25
N GLU A 72 -16.38 -55.78 -45.42
CA GLU A 72 -17.55 -56.45 -46.01
C GLU A 72 -17.22 -57.90 -46.44
N PRO A 73 -17.94 -58.93 -45.93
CA PRO A 73 -17.78 -60.29 -46.42
C PRO A 73 -18.47 -60.43 -47.78
N VAL A 74 -17.72 -60.97 -48.75
CA VAL A 74 -18.15 -61.36 -50.10
C VAL A 74 -19.49 -62.12 -50.05
N ARG A 75 -20.57 -61.51 -50.52
CA ARG A 75 -21.84 -62.21 -50.82
C ARG A 75 -21.75 -62.87 -52.20
N PRO A 76 -22.27 -64.10 -52.39
CA PRO A 76 -22.26 -64.76 -53.69
C PRO A 76 -23.33 -64.13 -54.59
N VAL A 77 -22.89 -63.57 -55.72
CA VAL A 77 -23.75 -63.05 -56.78
C VAL A 77 -24.49 -64.22 -57.44
N ARG A 78 -25.81 -64.26 -57.30
CA ARG A 78 -26.69 -65.11 -58.11
C ARG A 78 -26.91 -64.45 -59.47
N SER A 79 -26.57 -65.19 -60.52
CA SER A 79 -26.85 -64.91 -61.92
C SER A 79 -28.31 -64.53 -62.16
N ARG A 80 -28.53 -63.45 -62.91
CA ARG A 80 -29.78 -63.24 -63.65
C ARG A 80 -29.46 -62.62 -65.00
N GLU A 81 -29.78 -63.37 -66.04
CA GLU A 81 -29.61 -63.04 -67.45
C GLU A 81 -30.47 -61.84 -67.86
N GLY A 82 -29.90 -60.99 -68.73
CA GLY A 82 -30.53 -59.80 -69.28
C GLY A 82 -29.80 -59.36 -70.56
N ARG A 83 -30.37 -59.76 -71.69
CA ARG A 83 -29.90 -59.67 -73.08
C ARG A 83 -29.69 -58.24 -73.65
N THR A 84 -28.79 -58.18 -74.65
CA THR A 84 -28.69 -57.25 -75.83
C THR A 84 -28.24 -55.81 -75.56
N ALA A 85 -27.39 -55.13 -76.35
CA ALA A 85 -26.98 -55.31 -77.74
C ALA A 85 -25.58 -54.72 -78.07
N SER A 86 -24.89 -55.43 -78.97
CA SER A 86 -23.91 -55.02 -80.00
C SER A 86 -23.44 -53.56 -80.20
N PHE A 87 -22.12 -53.38 -80.34
CA PHE A 87 -21.51 -52.67 -81.47
C PHE A 87 -20.03 -53.10 -81.70
N VAL A 88 -19.86 -53.74 -82.85
CA VAL A 88 -18.72 -54.01 -83.76
C VAL A 88 -17.27 -54.17 -83.27
N SER A 89 -16.75 -55.33 -83.71
CA SER A 89 -15.36 -55.69 -83.95
C SER A 89 -14.71 -54.88 -85.07
N SER A 90 -13.39 -54.71 -84.98
CA SER A 90 -12.48 -54.69 -86.13
C SER A 90 -11.15 -55.37 -85.76
N SER A 91 -11.11 -56.67 -86.05
CA SER A 91 -9.92 -57.48 -86.34
C SER A 91 -9.05 -56.81 -87.42
N SER A 92 -7.72 -56.86 -87.45
CA SER A 92 -6.85 -57.98 -87.89
C SER A 92 -5.49 -57.34 -88.22
N TYR A 93 -4.32 -57.89 -87.84
CA TYR A 93 -3.59 -58.95 -88.54
C TYR A 93 -2.40 -59.35 -87.61
N SER A 94 -2.32 -60.54 -87.03
CA SER A 94 -1.88 -61.81 -87.63
C SER A 94 -0.49 -61.77 -88.28
N GLY A 95 0.56 -61.53 -87.49
CA GLY A 95 1.94 -61.83 -87.85
C GLY A 95 2.42 -63.15 -87.22
N SER A 96 2.12 -64.25 -87.89
CA SER A 96 2.57 -65.62 -87.61
C SER A 96 4.10 -65.72 -87.41
N ARG A 97 4.56 -66.55 -86.45
CA ARG A 97 5.39 -67.77 -86.66
C ARG A 97 6.25 -68.13 -85.44
N ARG A 98 6.30 -69.44 -85.16
CA ARG A 98 7.26 -70.22 -84.33
C ARG A 98 6.89 -70.26 -82.84
N SER A 99 6.89 -71.39 -82.15
CA SER A 99 7.23 -72.78 -82.48
C SER A 99 6.91 -73.61 -81.22
N SER A 100 6.52 -74.87 -81.42
CA SER A 100 6.66 -76.02 -80.51
C SER A 100 5.96 -76.00 -79.14
N GLU A 101 4.83 -76.72 -79.09
CA GLU A 101 4.49 -77.71 -78.05
C GLU A 101 5.77 -78.50 -77.68
N ASP A 102 6.13 -78.82 -76.44
CA ASP A 102 5.38 -79.52 -75.41
C ASP A 102 6.36 -79.74 -74.22
N SER A 103 5.80 -79.95 -73.02
CA SER A 103 6.41 -80.50 -71.81
C SER A 103 7.25 -79.62 -70.86
N THR A 104 6.60 -79.40 -69.70
CA THR A 104 7.14 -79.25 -68.32
C THR A 104 7.89 -77.98 -67.96
N ASP A 105 7.16 -76.90 -67.68
CA ASP A 105 7.14 -76.32 -66.34
C ASP A 105 6.04 -75.24 -66.27
N ALA A 106 4.90 -75.61 -65.69
CA ALA A 106 3.92 -74.66 -65.22
C ALA A 106 4.50 -73.95 -63.98
N LEU A 107 5.55 -73.13 -64.18
CA LEU A 107 5.98 -72.19 -63.16
C LEU A 107 4.78 -71.31 -62.82
N ASP A 108 4.39 -71.43 -61.57
CA ASP A 108 3.01 -71.49 -61.15
C ASP A 108 2.33 -70.14 -61.44
N SER A 109 1.26 -70.13 -62.25
CA SER A 109 0.44 -68.91 -62.42
C SER A 109 -0.13 -68.42 -61.09
N ARG A 110 -0.11 -69.27 -60.05
CA ARG A 110 -0.35 -68.91 -58.66
C ARG A 110 0.84 -68.18 -58.03
N ASP A 111 2.08 -68.60 -58.25
CA ASP A 111 3.28 -67.96 -57.70
C ASP A 111 3.45 -66.53 -58.21
N VAL A 112 3.18 -66.28 -59.49
CA VAL A 112 3.19 -64.92 -60.06
C VAL A 112 2.08 -64.05 -59.44
N ARG A 113 0.90 -64.63 -59.13
CA ARG A 113 -0.17 -63.90 -58.42
C ARG A 113 0.18 -63.65 -56.96
N HIS A 114 0.85 -64.59 -56.29
CA HIS A 114 1.32 -64.41 -54.92
C HIS A 114 2.43 -63.35 -54.82
N GLN A 115 3.37 -63.34 -55.75
CA GLN A 115 4.39 -62.28 -55.85
C GLN A 115 3.75 -60.92 -56.15
N LEU A 116 2.75 -60.87 -57.03
CA LEU A 116 2.01 -59.64 -57.29
C LEU A 116 1.27 -59.14 -56.03
N GLN A 117 0.59 -60.04 -55.31
CA GLN A 117 -0.06 -59.73 -54.03
C GLN A 117 0.95 -59.24 -52.98
N GLU A 118 2.12 -59.87 -52.88
CA GLU A 118 3.16 -59.46 -51.94
C GLU A 118 3.72 -58.07 -52.28
N VAL A 119 3.92 -57.76 -53.57
CA VAL A 119 4.32 -56.42 -54.01
C VAL A 119 3.22 -55.39 -53.74
N GLU A 120 1.95 -55.74 -53.97
CA GLU A 120 0.80 -54.88 -53.66
C GLU A 120 0.68 -54.60 -52.16
N GLU A 121 0.86 -55.62 -51.30
CA GLU A 121 0.88 -55.47 -49.85
C GLU A 121 2.07 -54.62 -49.37
N ASN A 122 3.25 -54.82 -49.95
CA ASN A 122 4.44 -54.04 -49.63
C ASN A 122 4.30 -52.58 -50.06
N PHE A 123 3.70 -52.32 -51.23
CA PHE A 123 3.37 -50.97 -51.67
C PHE A 123 2.36 -50.31 -50.73
N ARG A 124 1.32 -51.04 -50.30
CA ARG A 124 0.36 -50.54 -49.31
C ARG A 124 1.02 -50.19 -47.98
N LYS A 125 1.90 -51.05 -47.46
CA LYS A 125 2.66 -50.77 -46.22
C LYS A 125 3.55 -49.53 -46.37
N ALA A 126 4.24 -49.39 -47.50
CA ALA A 126 5.06 -48.22 -47.79
C ALA A 126 4.24 -46.93 -47.88
N MET A 127 3.05 -46.97 -48.49
CA MET A 127 2.13 -45.83 -48.56
C MET A 127 1.62 -45.40 -47.17
N ILE A 128 1.27 -46.37 -46.32
CA ILE A 128 0.83 -46.08 -44.93
C ILE A 128 1.99 -45.48 -44.13
N SER A 129 3.20 -46.06 -44.24
CA SER A 129 4.39 -45.54 -43.56
C SER A 129 4.76 -44.13 -44.04
N ASN A 130 4.66 -43.86 -45.34
CA ASN A 130 4.93 -42.53 -45.89
C ASN A 130 3.91 -41.49 -45.38
N ALA A 131 2.62 -41.84 -45.33
CA ALA A 131 1.60 -40.99 -44.74
C ALA A 131 1.85 -40.72 -43.24
N GLN A 132 2.32 -41.72 -42.48
CA GLN A 132 2.72 -41.53 -41.08
C GLN A 132 3.91 -40.57 -40.95
N LEU A 133 4.93 -40.73 -41.79
CA LEU A 133 6.11 -39.85 -41.80
C LEU A 133 5.74 -38.40 -42.17
N ASP A 134 4.81 -38.19 -43.10
CA ASP A 134 4.33 -36.85 -43.45
C ASP A 134 3.56 -36.20 -42.28
N ASN A 135 2.77 -36.98 -41.54
CA ASN A 135 2.10 -36.50 -40.32
C ASN A 135 3.12 -36.14 -39.23
N GLU A 136 4.12 -37.00 -38.98
CA GLU A 136 5.19 -36.74 -38.02
C GLU A 136 6.03 -35.52 -38.40
N ARG A 137 6.38 -35.38 -39.68
CA ARG A 137 7.08 -34.19 -40.21
C ARG A 137 6.28 -32.93 -39.92
N THR A 138 4.98 -32.97 -40.19
CA THR A 138 4.09 -31.82 -40.00
C THR A 138 3.95 -31.48 -38.51
N ALA A 139 3.79 -32.49 -37.64
CA ALA A 139 3.76 -32.32 -36.19
C ALA A 139 5.07 -31.70 -35.64
N LEU A 140 6.22 -32.22 -36.07
CA LEU A 140 7.53 -31.69 -35.67
C LEU A 140 7.75 -30.27 -36.19
N ALA A 141 7.30 -29.94 -37.39
CA ALA A 141 7.37 -28.58 -37.92
C ALA A 141 6.62 -27.57 -37.03
N TYR A 142 5.42 -27.93 -36.55
CA TYR A 142 4.68 -27.08 -35.61
C TYR A 142 5.37 -26.95 -34.25
N GLN A 143 5.99 -28.03 -33.78
CA GLN A 143 6.72 -28.00 -32.53
C GLN A 143 7.93 -27.05 -32.62
N VAL A 144 8.66 -27.08 -33.75
CA VAL A 144 9.75 -26.15 -34.02
C VAL A 144 9.25 -24.70 -34.08
N ASP A 145 8.13 -24.44 -34.75
CA ASP A 145 7.55 -23.10 -34.82
C ASP A 145 7.13 -22.60 -33.43
N THR A 146 6.54 -23.47 -32.60
CA THR A 146 6.18 -23.15 -31.20
C THR A 146 7.43 -22.80 -30.38
N PHE A 147 8.51 -23.56 -30.52
CA PHE A 147 9.74 -23.28 -29.79
C PHE A 147 10.42 -21.98 -30.25
N LYS A 148 10.38 -21.63 -31.55
CA LYS A 148 10.89 -20.33 -32.02
C LYS A 148 10.13 -19.18 -31.39
N ASP A 149 8.81 -19.32 -31.38
CA ASP A 149 7.88 -18.38 -30.77
C ASP A 149 8.15 -18.18 -29.26
N ASP A 150 8.42 -19.27 -28.53
CA ASP A 150 8.79 -19.23 -27.11
C ASP A 150 10.18 -18.61 -26.89
N MET A 151 11.14 -18.87 -27.79
CA MET A 151 12.46 -18.23 -27.74
C MET A 151 12.36 -16.71 -27.94
N GLU A 152 11.59 -16.25 -28.93
CA GLU A 152 11.37 -14.82 -29.16
C GLU A 152 10.74 -14.14 -27.93
N GLU A 153 9.77 -14.79 -27.28
CA GLU A 153 9.15 -14.27 -26.05
C GLU A 153 10.16 -14.18 -24.89
N MET A 154 11.00 -15.21 -24.72
CA MET A 154 12.05 -15.21 -23.70
C MET A 154 13.10 -14.11 -23.95
N GLU A 155 13.47 -13.86 -25.21
CA GLU A 155 14.37 -12.77 -25.59
C GLU A 155 13.77 -11.39 -25.30
N GLU A 156 12.50 -11.17 -25.65
CA GLU A 156 11.77 -9.93 -25.33
C GLU A 156 11.74 -9.70 -23.81
N ASN A 157 11.43 -10.74 -23.03
CA ASN A 157 11.37 -10.67 -21.57
C ASN A 157 12.75 -10.38 -20.97
N TYR A 158 13.81 -11.02 -21.47
CA TYR A 158 15.17 -10.73 -21.05
C TYR A 158 15.56 -9.26 -21.29
N LEU A 159 15.25 -8.74 -22.49
CA LEU A 159 15.52 -7.33 -22.81
C LEU A 159 14.72 -6.37 -21.94
N HIS A 160 13.48 -6.71 -21.60
CA HIS A 160 12.66 -5.89 -20.69
C HIS A 160 13.27 -5.83 -19.30
N VAL A 161 13.59 -6.99 -18.69
CA VAL A 161 14.23 -7.05 -17.37
C VAL A 161 15.57 -6.32 -17.36
N GLN A 162 16.34 -6.39 -18.45
CA GLN A 162 17.60 -5.66 -18.56
C GLN A 162 17.41 -4.13 -18.57
N ARG A 163 16.36 -3.61 -19.21
CA ARG A 163 16.04 -2.18 -19.17
C ARG A 163 15.62 -1.75 -17.77
N ASP A 164 14.73 -2.51 -17.15
CA ASP A 164 14.24 -2.24 -15.79
C ASP A 164 15.39 -2.21 -14.79
N MET A 165 16.33 -3.15 -14.87
CA MET A 165 17.53 -3.16 -14.04
C MET A 165 18.37 -1.89 -14.19
N LYS A 166 18.55 -1.39 -15.43
CA LYS A 166 19.27 -0.13 -15.69
C LYS A 166 18.53 1.07 -15.12
N GLU A 167 17.21 1.11 -15.23
CA GLU A 167 16.38 2.19 -14.67
C GLU A 167 16.42 2.20 -13.14
N LYS A 168 16.29 1.03 -12.51
CA LYS A 168 16.40 0.87 -11.05
C LYS A 168 17.79 1.27 -10.54
N SER A 169 18.86 0.91 -11.26
CA SER A 169 20.22 1.35 -10.93
C SER A 169 20.35 2.88 -10.96
N ARG A 170 19.83 3.54 -12.00
CA ARG A 170 19.85 5.01 -12.09
C ARG A 170 19.05 5.67 -10.97
N ALA A 171 17.88 5.13 -10.65
CA ALA A 171 17.06 5.64 -9.54
C ALA A 171 17.76 5.47 -8.19
N PHE A 172 18.45 4.35 -7.99
CA PHE A 172 19.27 4.11 -6.79
C PHE A 172 20.41 5.13 -6.67
N ASP A 173 21.13 5.40 -7.76
CA ASP A 173 22.22 6.38 -7.75
C ASP A 173 21.72 7.80 -7.43
N LEU A 174 20.54 8.18 -7.92
CA LEU A 174 19.90 9.46 -7.59
C LEU A 174 19.52 9.53 -6.11
N LEU A 175 18.87 8.48 -5.60
CA LEU A 175 18.48 8.41 -4.19
C LEU A 175 19.69 8.46 -3.26
N GLN A 176 20.79 7.81 -3.64
CA GLN A 176 22.03 7.82 -2.87
C GLN A 176 22.66 9.22 -2.82
N ARG A 177 22.55 10.01 -3.90
CA ARG A 177 23.02 11.41 -3.92
C ARG A 177 22.18 12.28 -2.99
N ASP A 178 20.87 12.15 -3.04
CA ASP A 178 19.98 12.94 -2.19
C ASP A 178 20.09 12.56 -0.72
N TYR A 179 20.27 11.27 -0.42
CA TYR A 179 20.59 10.80 0.93
C TYR A 179 21.88 11.44 1.47
N ARG A 180 22.94 11.53 0.66
CA ARG A 180 24.19 12.20 1.07
C ARG A 180 23.97 13.67 1.38
N LYS A 181 23.26 14.41 0.51
CA LYS A 181 22.94 15.82 0.77
C LYS A 181 22.15 16.01 2.07
N LEU A 182 21.18 15.14 2.33
CA LEU A 182 20.38 15.21 3.54
C LEU A 182 21.19 14.88 4.80
N MET A 183 22.14 13.94 4.70
CA MET A 183 23.10 13.66 5.76
C MET A 183 24.00 14.87 6.02
N ASP A 184 24.52 15.51 4.98
CA ASP A 184 25.34 16.73 5.12
C ASP A 184 24.52 17.85 5.79
N GLU A 185 23.28 18.08 5.35
CA GLU A 185 22.36 19.07 5.95
C GLU A 185 22.04 18.74 7.41
N LYS A 186 21.79 17.47 7.73
CA LYS A 186 21.58 17.01 9.10
C LYS A 186 22.80 17.36 9.98
N THR A 187 24.01 17.00 9.53
CA THR A 187 25.23 17.29 10.30
C THR A 187 25.43 18.78 10.52
N PHE A 188 25.18 19.60 9.49
CA PHE A 188 25.24 21.05 9.60
C PHE A 188 24.23 21.61 10.62
N LEU A 189 23.01 21.08 10.65
CA LEU A 189 21.98 21.48 11.61
C LEU A 189 22.31 21.03 13.04
N GLU A 190 22.86 19.82 13.21
CA GLU A 190 23.35 19.32 14.50
C GLU A 190 24.49 20.19 15.04
N ASP A 191 25.45 20.56 14.20
CA ASP A 191 26.54 21.47 14.58
C ASP A 191 26.02 22.88 14.90
N SER A 192 25.05 23.38 14.14
CA SER A 192 24.41 24.69 14.39
C SER A 192 23.61 24.70 15.69
N LEU A 193 22.95 23.60 16.04
CA LEU A 193 22.28 23.42 17.33
C LEU A 193 23.31 23.39 18.46
N ARG A 194 24.35 22.58 18.32
CA ARG A 194 25.42 22.45 19.31
C ARG A 194 26.10 23.79 19.60
N GLN A 195 26.36 24.60 18.57
CA GLN A 195 26.90 25.96 18.76
C GLN A 195 25.94 26.87 19.52
N ARG A 196 24.63 26.80 19.24
CA ARG A 196 23.62 27.58 19.98
C ARG A 196 23.53 27.14 21.44
N ASP A 197 23.52 25.84 21.70
CA ASP A 197 23.45 25.29 23.05
C ASP A 197 24.71 25.65 23.87
N ALA A 198 25.89 25.62 23.24
CA ALA A 198 27.13 26.07 23.86
C ALA A 198 27.10 27.56 24.24
N LEU A 199 26.53 28.43 23.38
CA LEU A 199 26.36 29.85 23.70
C LEU A 199 25.35 30.07 24.85
N ILE A 200 24.27 29.30 24.88
CA ILE A 200 23.28 29.34 25.97
C ILE A 200 23.97 28.98 27.30
N GLU A 201 24.79 27.93 27.31
CA GLU A 201 25.55 27.48 28.47
C GLU A 201 26.61 28.50 28.89
N GLU A 202 27.40 29.04 27.96
CA GLU A 202 28.44 30.05 28.22
C GLU A 202 27.86 31.32 28.85
N HIS A 203 26.66 31.72 28.43
CA HIS A 203 25.95 32.87 28.98
C HIS A 203 25.13 32.56 30.24
N GLY A 204 25.18 31.34 30.77
CA GLY A 204 24.48 30.94 32.00
C GLY A 204 22.95 31.07 31.89
N LEU A 205 22.41 30.89 30.68
CA LEU A 205 20.98 30.96 30.41
C LEU A 205 20.35 29.58 30.58
N VAL A 206 19.15 29.55 31.15
CA VAL A 206 18.39 28.32 31.40
C VAL A 206 17.01 28.44 30.76
N LEU A 207 16.49 27.32 30.23
CA LEU A 207 15.13 27.25 29.70
C LEU A 207 14.12 27.19 30.85
N VAL A 208 13.16 28.11 30.85
CA VAL A 208 12.03 28.12 31.78
C VAL A 208 10.72 28.00 31.00
N GLY A 209 9.79 27.16 31.49
CA GLY A 209 8.49 26.94 30.85
C GLY A 209 8.46 25.81 29.80
N ALA A 210 9.51 24.98 29.75
CA ALA A 210 9.59 23.80 28.88
C ALA A 210 9.08 22.50 29.55
N GLU A 211 8.61 22.58 30.79
CA GLU A 211 8.22 21.42 31.63
C GLU A 211 7.10 20.58 31.01
N GLU A 212 6.26 21.15 30.14
CA GLU A 212 5.21 20.42 29.41
C GLU A 212 5.70 19.74 28.11
N MET A 213 6.96 19.95 27.70
CA MET A 213 7.51 19.35 26.47
C MET A 213 8.15 17.97 26.70
N VAL A 214 8.41 17.58 27.96
CA VAL A 214 9.01 16.29 28.34
C VAL A 214 7.92 15.33 28.82
N ASN A 215 6.90 15.10 28.00
CA ASN A 215 6.01 13.93 28.13
C ASN A 215 5.48 13.59 26.72
N GLY A 216 6.41 13.21 25.85
CA GLY A 216 6.16 12.59 24.55
C GLY A 216 6.65 11.15 24.53
N ASP A 217 6.47 10.40 25.62
CA ASP A 217 6.58 8.94 25.59
C ASP A 217 5.36 8.37 24.86
N GLY A 218 5.58 7.73 23.72
CA GLY A 218 4.48 7.16 22.93
C GLY A 218 4.87 6.68 21.55
N ASP A 219 5.66 5.61 21.50
CA ASP A 219 5.65 4.60 20.44
C ASP A 219 5.93 5.06 18.99
N SER A 220 7.15 4.82 18.52
CA SER A 220 7.45 4.73 17.08
C SER A 220 8.15 3.40 16.79
N SER A 221 7.47 2.31 17.14
CA SER A 221 7.77 0.97 16.64
C SER A 221 7.15 0.72 15.24
N SER A 222 7.43 1.56 14.25
CA SER A 222 6.98 1.29 12.87
C SER A 222 7.95 0.38 12.13
N SER A 223 7.75 -0.93 12.34
CA SER A 223 8.08 -1.94 11.34
C SER A 223 7.26 -1.71 10.06
N ARG A 224 7.87 -2.04 8.91
CA ARG A 224 7.30 -2.52 7.62
C ARG A 224 7.24 -1.60 6.39
N SER A 225 8.10 -2.01 5.44
CA SER A 225 7.82 -2.45 4.06
C SER A 225 7.21 -1.50 3.01
N SER A 226 8.03 -1.31 1.97
CA SER A 226 7.75 -1.02 0.55
C SER A 226 7.26 0.37 0.14
N PRO A 227 7.80 0.94 -0.97
CA PRO A 227 7.58 2.32 -1.36
C PRO A 227 6.50 2.41 -2.46
N GLU A 228 5.33 2.93 -2.11
CA GLU A 228 4.43 3.50 -3.12
C GLU A 228 4.37 5.02 -2.97
N LYS A 229 4.58 5.67 -4.12
CA LYS A 229 4.35 7.08 -4.45
C LYS A 229 3.39 7.78 -3.49
N MET A 230 3.90 8.78 -2.78
CA MET A 230 3.08 9.83 -2.20
C MET A 230 3.78 11.18 -2.32
N THR A 231 3.55 11.82 -3.47
CA THR A 231 3.37 13.27 -3.50
C THR A 231 2.35 13.67 -2.43
N LEU A 232 2.76 14.61 -1.58
CA LEU A 232 1.99 15.66 -0.91
C LEU A 232 2.49 15.82 0.52
N LEU A 233 3.14 16.96 0.74
CA LEU A 233 3.48 17.48 2.06
C LEU A 233 2.23 17.52 2.95
N PRO A 234 2.24 16.92 4.15
CA PRO A 234 1.29 17.29 5.17
C PRO A 234 1.75 18.62 5.77
N LYS A 235 0.91 19.65 5.60
CA LYS A 235 1.03 20.92 6.32
C LYS A 235 1.20 20.64 7.82
N ALA A 236 2.20 21.30 8.40
CA ALA A 236 2.44 21.38 9.82
C ALA A 236 1.14 21.64 10.60
N GLN A 237 0.71 20.66 11.39
CA GLN A 237 -0.11 20.93 12.56
C GLN A 237 0.83 21.48 13.63
N VAL A 238 0.94 22.80 13.69
CA VAL A 238 1.54 23.52 14.80
C VAL A 238 0.62 23.29 16.01
N LYS A 239 0.82 22.20 16.73
CA LYS A 239 0.38 22.10 18.13
C LYS A 239 1.06 23.27 18.85
N SER A 240 0.26 24.03 19.60
CA SER A 240 0.69 25.13 20.46
C SER A 240 2.00 24.78 21.16
N GLN A 241 3.12 25.27 20.63
CA GLN A 241 4.39 25.22 21.33
C GLN A 241 4.23 26.18 22.49
N THR A 242 4.13 25.66 23.71
CA THR A 242 4.35 26.43 24.91
C THR A 242 5.73 27.07 24.77
N MET A 243 5.77 28.39 24.61
CA MET A 243 6.98 29.15 24.32
C MET A 243 7.89 29.09 25.56
N ALA A 244 8.91 28.24 25.52
CA ALA A 244 9.97 28.26 26.51
C ALA A 244 10.79 29.55 26.36
N ALA A 245 11.16 30.17 27.47
CA ALA A 245 11.99 31.36 27.48
C ALA A 245 13.38 31.03 28.03
N LEU A 246 14.41 31.65 27.43
CA LEU A 246 15.75 31.66 27.99
C LEU A 246 15.86 32.79 29.00
N VAL A 247 16.22 32.46 30.23
CA VAL A 247 16.38 33.43 31.32
C VAL A 247 17.69 33.17 32.05
N SER A 248 18.27 34.17 32.72
CA SER A 248 19.46 33.95 33.56
C SER A 248 19.15 32.98 34.70
N GLN A 249 20.17 32.32 35.20
CA GLN A 249 20.04 31.39 36.33
C GLN A 249 19.43 32.06 37.57
N GLU A 250 19.80 33.31 37.87
CA GLU A 250 19.23 34.08 38.99
C GLU A 250 17.73 34.31 38.81
N ALA A 251 17.31 34.71 37.61
CA ALA A 251 15.90 34.95 37.32
C ALA A 251 15.08 33.66 37.31
N ALA A 252 15.67 32.53 36.88
CA ALA A 252 15.04 31.22 36.99
C ALA A 252 14.79 30.82 38.46
N GLN A 253 15.77 31.05 39.35
CA GLN A 253 15.62 30.81 40.79
C GLN A 253 14.54 31.70 41.42
N LEU A 254 14.46 32.98 41.03
CA LEU A 254 13.39 33.86 41.48
C LEU A 254 12.03 33.33 40.99
N LEU A 255 11.91 32.95 39.72
CA LEU A 255 10.68 32.39 39.18
C LEU A 255 10.25 31.10 39.87
N GLU A 256 11.17 30.30 40.42
CA GLU A 256 10.83 29.13 41.24
C GLU A 256 10.17 29.52 42.57
N GLN A 257 10.58 30.65 43.17
CA GLN A 257 9.99 31.17 44.42
C GLN A 257 8.55 31.68 44.25
N ALA A 258 8.15 32.11 43.04
CA ALA A 258 6.78 32.52 42.73
C ALA A 258 5.77 31.36 42.66
N GLY A 259 6.23 30.12 42.88
CA GLY A 259 5.41 28.91 42.94
C GLY A 259 5.08 28.33 41.56
N GLU A 260 4.20 27.32 41.55
CA GLU A 260 3.86 26.56 40.34
C GLU A 260 2.98 27.36 39.37
N GLY A 261 3.17 27.14 38.07
CA GLY A 261 2.41 27.73 36.98
C GLY A 261 3.26 28.09 35.76
N SER A 262 2.58 28.50 34.69
CA SER A 262 3.26 29.01 33.49
C SER A 262 4.15 30.21 33.81
N LEU A 263 5.12 30.50 32.94
CA LEU A 263 5.99 31.66 33.10
C LEU A 263 5.18 32.95 33.29
N ASP A 264 4.12 33.14 32.51
CA ASP A 264 3.24 34.31 32.59
C ASP A 264 2.51 34.39 33.94
N VAL A 265 2.06 33.26 34.49
CA VAL A 265 1.40 33.21 35.81
C VAL A 265 2.38 33.60 36.92
N ARG A 266 3.60 33.07 36.88
CA ARG A 266 4.65 33.41 37.85
C ARG A 266 5.06 34.88 37.78
N LEU A 267 5.25 35.42 36.58
CA LEU A 267 5.55 36.84 36.38
C LEU A 267 4.42 37.75 36.88
N LYS A 268 3.15 37.35 36.66
CA LYS A 268 2.00 38.10 37.14
C LYS A 268 1.92 38.14 38.67
N ARG A 269 2.19 37.01 39.36
CA ARG A 269 2.26 36.97 40.82
C ARG A 269 3.30 37.94 41.36
N PHE A 270 4.51 37.96 40.78
CA PHE A 270 5.53 38.93 41.19
C PHE A 270 5.11 40.38 40.97
N ALA A 271 4.40 40.68 39.88
CA ALA A 271 3.88 42.01 39.64
C ALA A 271 2.81 42.41 40.68
N GLU A 272 1.93 41.48 41.06
CA GLU A 272 0.90 41.67 42.09
C GLU A 272 1.55 41.87 43.48
N GLU A 273 2.49 41.01 43.88
CA GLU A 273 3.24 41.15 45.15
C GLU A 273 4.00 42.48 45.23
N LYS A 274 4.65 42.89 44.14
CA LYS A 274 5.33 44.19 44.07
C LYS A 274 4.34 45.33 44.28
N GLN A 275 3.16 45.28 43.65
CA GLN A 275 2.12 46.30 43.81
C GLN A 275 1.59 46.35 45.25
N GLU A 276 1.36 45.18 45.87
CA GLU A 276 0.93 45.11 47.27
C GLU A 276 1.95 45.73 48.23
N LEU A 277 3.24 45.46 48.03
CA LEU A 277 4.32 46.06 48.83
C LEU A 277 4.40 47.57 48.60
N GLU A 278 4.25 48.05 47.38
CA GLU A 278 4.20 49.49 47.07
C GLU A 278 3.00 50.17 47.77
N ASP A 279 1.82 49.54 47.74
CA ASP A 279 0.62 50.03 48.42
C ASP A 279 0.81 50.05 49.94
N GLN A 280 1.43 49.03 50.53
CA GLN A 280 1.78 48.99 51.96
C GLN A 280 2.74 50.12 52.33
N ILE A 281 3.78 50.36 51.53
CA ILE A 281 4.72 51.48 51.74
C ILE A 281 3.98 52.81 51.68
N ASN A 282 3.05 52.99 50.74
CA ASN A 282 2.26 54.22 50.61
C ASN A 282 1.32 54.42 51.81
N ARG A 283 0.66 53.36 52.29
CA ARG A 283 -0.17 53.41 53.51
C ARG A 283 0.66 53.76 54.74
N LEU A 284 1.78 53.08 54.95
CA LEU A 284 2.68 53.37 56.07
C LEU A 284 3.21 54.81 56.03
N ARG A 285 3.48 55.36 54.84
CA ARG A 285 3.84 56.78 54.68
C ARG A 285 2.69 57.72 55.05
N LEU A 286 1.46 57.39 54.67
CA LEU A 286 0.28 58.16 55.04
C LEU A 286 0.04 58.11 56.55
N ASP A 287 0.07 56.92 57.16
CA ASP A 287 -0.09 56.73 58.60
C ASP A 287 0.98 57.50 59.39
N LEU A 288 2.24 57.46 58.93
CA LEU A 288 3.33 58.22 59.54
C LEU A 288 3.12 59.74 59.41
N ALA A 289 2.57 60.21 58.29
CA ALA A 289 2.24 61.62 58.11
C ALA A 289 1.07 62.05 59.00
N GLU A 290 0.03 61.22 59.10
CA GLU A 290 -1.11 61.45 59.99
C GLU A 290 -0.68 61.47 61.46
N GLU A 291 0.18 60.56 61.89
CA GLU A 291 0.62 60.49 63.28
C GLU A 291 1.51 61.67 63.66
N ARG A 292 2.36 62.14 62.74
CA ARG A 292 3.08 63.42 62.90
C ARG A 292 2.11 64.60 63.05
N GLN A 293 1.01 64.60 62.30
CA GLN A 293 -0.02 65.65 62.41
C GLN A 293 -0.82 65.53 63.71
N LYS A 294 -1.13 64.32 64.18
CA LYS A 294 -1.82 64.09 65.46
C LYS A 294 -0.97 64.51 66.64
N VAL A 295 0.33 64.19 66.67
CA VAL A 295 1.24 64.66 67.72
C VAL A 295 1.23 66.19 67.77
N SER A 296 1.28 66.87 66.62
CA SER A 296 1.17 68.33 66.53
C SER A 296 -0.19 68.89 67.01
N ARG A 297 -1.31 68.21 66.70
CA ARG A 297 -2.65 68.60 67.20
C ARG A 297 -2.85 68.30 68.67
N MET A 298 -2.28 67.21 69.19
CA MET A 298 -2.38 66.80 70.59
C MET A 298 -1.56 67.72 71.50
N GLU A 299 -0.43 68.24 71.01
CA GLU A 299 0.28 69.38 71.61
C GLU A 299 -0.58 70.65 71.68
N GLN A 300 -1.46 70.90 70.69
CA GLN A 300 -2.38 72.05 70.69
C GLN A 300 -3.63 71.84 71.56
N ILE A 301 -4.17 70.62 71.64
CA ILE A 301 -5.39 70.29 72.41
C ILE A 301 -5.09 70.14 73.91
N SER A 302 -3.88 69.74 74.30
CA SER A 302 -3.46 69.69 75.72
C SER A 302 -3.51 71.07 76.42
N LEU A 303 -3.59 72.17 75.65
CA LEU A 303 -3.76 73.53 76.18
C LEU A 303 -5.22 74.00 76.28
N VAL A 304 -6.18 73.34 75.63
CA VAL A 304 -7.52 73.93 75.41
C VAL A 304 -8.62 72.87 75.52
N HIS A 305 -9.26 72.87 76.68
CA HIS A 305 -10.61 72.33 76.98
C HIS A 305 -10.75 70.88 77.48
N GLY A 306 -11.21 70.82 78.74
CA GLY A 306 -11.84 69.68 79.39
C GLY A 306 -13.28 69.41 78.94
N PRO A 307 -14.00 68.54 79.65
CA PRO A 307 -15.00 67.65 79.06
C PRO A 307 -16.38 68.32 78.91
N GLN A 308 -17.00 68.13 77.75
CA GLN A 308 -18.40 68.44 77.45
C GLN A 308 -19.00 67.15 76.86
N THR A 309 -19.67 66.31 77.64
CA THR A 309 -21.12 66.34 77.95
C THR A 309 -22.01 66.55 76.73
N ASN A 310 -22.03 65.56 75.83
CA ASN A 310 -23.23 65.14 75.09
C ASN A 310 -22.99 63.75 74.46
N GLY A 311 -23.34 62.71 75.23
CA GLY A 311 -23.76 61.38 74.79
C GLY A 311 -22.81 60.53 73.91
N PRO A 312 -21.86 59.78 74.49
CA PRO A 312 -21.17 58.66 73.81
C PRO A 312 -22.13 57.57 73.27
N GLU A 313 -23.38 57.57 73.72
CA GLU A 313 -24.44 56.61 73.42
C GLU A 313 -25.02 56.71 72.00
N MET A 314 -25.10 57.91 71.41
CA MET A 314 -25.64 58.10 70.05
C MET A 314 -24.68 57.59 68.95
N LYS A 315 -23.37 57.82 69.13
CA LYS A 315 -22.32 57.31 68.23
C LYS A 315 -22.21 55.78 68.28
N LEU A 316 -22.39 55.20 69.47
CA LEU A 316 -22.42 53.75 69.65
C LEU A 316 -23.59 53.14 68.86
N MET A 317 -24.74 53.80 68.82
CA MET A 317 -25.91 53.34 68.07
C MET A 317 -25.72 53.39 66.55
N GLU A 318 -25.04 54.41 66.03
CA GLU A 318 -24.69 54.50 64.59
C GLU A 318 -23.67 53.45 64.17
N VAL A 319 -22.60 53.24 64.96
CA VAL A 319 -21.61 52.19 64.74
C VAL A 319 -22.27 50.81 64.79
N GLN A 320 -23.20 50.58 65.73
CA GLN A 320 -23.96 49.34 65.81
C GLN A 320 -24.83 49.12 64.56
N ARG A 321 -25.44 50.19 64.01
CA ARG A 321 -26.26 50.12 62.80
C ARG A 321 -25.42 49.79 61.56
N GLU A 322 -24.25 50.39 61.44
CA GLU A 322 -23.33 50.16 60.32
C GLU A 322 -22.68 48.76 60.40
N ALA A 323 -22.33 48.30 61.60
CA ALA A 323 -21.89 46.92 61.85
C ALA A 323 -22.99 45.91 61.47
N ASN A 324 -24.24 46.17 61.83
CA ASN A 324 -25.37 45.30 61.45
C ASN A 324 -25.58 45.27 59.93
N LYS A 325 -25.42 46.40 59.24
CA LYS A 325 -25.49 46.47 57.77
C LYS A 325 -24.39 45.64 57.10
N GLN A 326 -23.15 45.76 57.57
CA GLN A 326 -22.03 44.95 57.07
C GLN A 326 -22.26 43.46 57.30
N VAL A 327 -22.77 43.09 58.47
CA VAL A 327 -23.14 41.69 58.78
C VAL A 327 -24.17 41.16 57.79
N ASP A 328 -25.17 41.95 57.43
CA ASP A 328 -26.20 41.52 56.47
C ASP A 328 -25.66 41.43 55.03
N ASP A 329 -24.76 42.33 54.63
CA ASP A 329 -24.05 42.24 53.34
C ASP A 329 -23.18 40.98 53.25
N TYR A 330 -22.46 40.63 54.34
CA TYR A 330 -21.68 39.40 54.40
C TYR A 330 -22.56 38.14 54.40
N LYS A 331 -23.70 38.15 55.10
CA LYS A 331 -24.68 37.04 55.02
C LYS A 331 -25.21 36.85 53.61
N TYR A 332 -25.48 37.94 52.88
CA TYR A 332 -25.95 37.84 51.49
C TYR A 332 -24.87 37.27 50.56
N LYS A 333 -23.62 37.74 50.69
CA LYS A 333 -22.48 37.20 49.93
C LYS A 333 -22.24 35.73 50.24
N LEU A 334 -22.33 35.35 51.50
CA LEU A 334 -22.20 33.96 51.94
C LEU A 334 -23.26 33.08 51.28
N ARG A 335 -24.55 33.46 51.35
CA ARG A 335 -25.64 32.70 50.71
C ARG A 335 -25.47 32.57 49.21
N LYS A 336 -24.97 33.62 48.53
CA LYS A 336 -24.69 33.58 47.10
C LYS A 336 -23.56 32.60 46.77
N ALA A 337 -22.48 32.61 47.56
CA ALA A 337 -21.38 31.67 47.43
C ALA A 337 -21.82 30.23 47.72
N GLU A 338 -22.65 30.01 48.75
CA GLU A 338 -23.24 28.70 49.07
C GLU A 338 -24.08 28.16 47.90
N GLN A 339 -24.88 29.00 47.26
CA GLN A 339 -25.65 28.60 46.08
C GLN A 339 -24.74 28.25 44.88
N GLU A 340 -23.68 29.01 44.66
CA GLU A 340 -22.69 28.73 43.61
C GLU A 340 -21.96 27.40 43.86
N ILE A 341 -21.57 27.13 45.11
CA ILE A 341 -20.97 25.85 45.53
C ILE A 341 -21.89 24.68 45.19
N LEU A 342 -23.19 24.77 45.51
CA LEU A 342 -24.16 23.72 45.18
C LEU A 342 -24.26 23.48 43.66
N THR A 343 -24.18 24.54 42.87
CA THR A 343 -24.25 24.47 41.40
C THR A 343 -23.00 23.82 40.81
N LEU A 344 -21.82 24.18 41.33
CA LEU A 344 -20.55 23.58 40.96
C LEU A 344 -20.48 22.11 41.38
N GLN A 345 -20.94 21.76 42.59
CA GLN A 345 -21.02 20.38 43.05
C GLN A 345 -21.89 19.51 42.12
N SER A 346 -23.06 20.01 41.69
CA SER A 346 -23.90 19.31 40.71
C SER A 346 -23.17 19.09 39.39
N SER A 347 -22.39 20.08 38.92
CA SER A 347 -21.60 19.99 37.69
C SER A 347 -20.47 18.95 37.83
N VAL A 348 -19.77 18.95 38.96
CA VAL A 348 -18.72 17.98 39.29
C VAL A 348 -19.29 16.56 39.27
N SER A 349 -20.41 16.28 39.94
CA SER A 349 -21.02 14.94 39.95
C SER A 349 -21.41 14.43 38.56
N ARG A 350 -21.85 15.34 37.66
CA ARG A 350 -22.16 14.99 36.26
C ARG A 350 -20.88 14.66 35.48
N LEU A 351 -19.82 15.44 35.67
CA LEU A 351 -18.52 15.21 35.03
C LEU A 351 -17.89 13.91 35.54
N GLU A 352 -17.93 13.63 36.83
CA GLU A 352 -17.46 12.37 37.42
C GLU A 352 -18.17 11.16 36.80
N THR A 353 -19.50 11.24 36.65
CA THR A 353 -20.28 10.20 35.99
C THR A 353 -19.85 10.00 34.53
N GLN A 354 -19.54 11.09 33.82
CA GLN A 354 -19.10 11.04 32.44
C GLN A 354 -17.69 10.42 32.30
N VAL A 355 -16.77 10.77 33.21
CA VAL A 355 -15.42 10.19 33.28
C VAL A 355 -15.49 8.68 33.49
N VAL A 356 -16.34 8.22 34.42
CA VAL A 356 -16.52 6.78 34.66
C VAL A 356 -17.00 6.07 33.38
N ARG A 357 -17.98 6.63 32.67
CA ARG A 357 -18.48 6.03 31.41
C ARG A 357 -17.43 5.99 30.31
N TYR A 358 -16.65 7.06 30.14
CA TYR A 358 -15.59 7.06 29.13
C TYR A 358 -14.50 6.07 29.48
N LYS A 359 -14.14 5.96 30.77
CA LYS A 359 -13.17 4.98 31.23
C LYS A 359 -13.62 3.55 30.94
N THR A 360 -14.87 3.20 31.24
CA THR A 360 -15.39 1.86 30.93
C THR A 360 -15.44 1.61 29.42
N ALA A 361 -15.82 2.60 28.62
CA ALA A 361 -15.85 2.48 27.16
C ALA A 361 -14.45 2.30 26.55
N THR A 362 -13.43 2.97 27.10
CA THR A 362 -12.04 2.78 26.67
C THR A 362 -11.52 1.39 27.05
N GLU A 363 -11.80 0.92 28.28
CA GLU A 363 -11.40 -0.43 28.72
C GLU A 363 -12.07 -1.54 27.88
N GLU A 364 -13.32 -1.35 27.46
CA GLU A 364 -14.02 -2.26 26.53
C GLU A 364 -13.41 -2.23 25.13
N ALA A 365 -13.07 -1.04 24.62
CA ALA A 365 -12.43 -0.88 23.31
C ALA A 365 -11.03 -1.52 23.28
N GLU A 366 -10.23 -1.37 24.34
CA GLU A 366 -8.91 -2.00 24.46
C GLU A 366 -9.02 -3.53 24.43
N LYS A 367 -9.97 -4.10 25.18
CA LYS A 367 -10.23 -5.55 25.17
C LYS A 367 -10.59 -6.06 23.77
N LEU A 368 -11.48 -5.35 23.06
CA LEU A 368 -11.86 -5.70 21.69
C LEU A 368 -10.67 -5.59 20.72
N GLU A 369 -9.80 -4.60 20.89
CA GLU A 369 -8.59 -4.46 20.06
C GLU A 369 -7.64 -5.65 20.26
N ASP A 370 -7.45 -6.09 21.49
CA ASP A 370 -6.59 -7.24 21.81
C ASP A 370 -7.16 -8.55 21.27
N GLU A 371 -8.48 -8.75 21.33
CA GLU A 371 -9.16 -9.88 20.69
C GLU A 371 -8.96 -9.88 19.18
N LEU A 372 -9.17 -8.74 18.51
CA LEU A 372 -8.94 -8.61 17.07
C LEU A 372 -7.48 -8.84 16.68
N LYS A 373 -6.52 -8.38 17.50
CA LYS A 373 -5.10 -8.69 17.30
C LYS A 373 -4.82 -10.18 17.42
N ALA A 374 -5.45 -10.88 18.37
CA ALA A 374 -5.31 -12.31 18.53
C ALA A 374 -5.91 -13.08 17.34
N GLU A 375 -7.11 -12.71 16.89
CA GLU A 375 -7.77 -13.27 15.71
C GLU A 375 -6.95 -13.05 14.43
N LYS A 376 -6.43 -11.83 14.22
CA LYS A 376 -5.54 -11.54 13.10
C LYS A 376 -4.33 -12.46 13.08
N ARG A 377 -3.68 -12.68 14.23
CA ARG A 377 -2.53 -13.60 14.33
C ARG A 377 -2.92 -15.05 14.08
N LYS A 378 -4.14 -15.46 14.46
CA LYS A 378 -4.68 -16.80 14.20
C LYS A 378 -4.93 -17.00 12.70
N LEU A 379 -5.68 -16.09 12.07
CA LEU A 379 -5.95 -16.13 10.63
C LEU A 379 -4.68 -16.06 9.78
N GLN A 380 -3.67 -15.30 10.20
CA GLN A 380 -2.37 -15.28 9.52
C GLN A 380 -1.64 -16.63 9.59
N ARG A 381 -1.77 -17.37 10.70
CA ARG A 381 -1.21 -18.72 10.81
C ARG A 381 -1.97 -19.69 9.91
N GLU A 382 -3.29 -19.69 9.97
CA GLU A 382 -4.16 -20.53 9.12
C GLU A 382 -3.92 -20.27 7.62
N CYS A 383 -3.73 -18.99 7.23
CA CYS A 383 -3.40 -18.64 5.85
C CYS A 383 -2.06 -19.22 5.39
N ARG A 384 -1.02 -19.15 6.23
CA ARG A 384 0.29 -19.76 5.92
C ARG A 384 0.18 -21.28 5.84
N GLU A 385 -0.53 -21.91 6.76
CA GLU A 385 -0.76 -23.36 6.73
C GLU A 385 -1.51 -23.80 5.46
N ALA A 386 -2.52 -23.04 5.05
CA ALA A 386 -3.23 -23.27 3.79
C ALA A 386 -2.33 -23.10 2.57
N GLN A 387 -1.45 -22.10 2.55
CA GLN A 387 -0.46 -21.91 1.47
C GLN A 387 0.50 -23.09 1.36
N VAL A 388 1.07 -23.53 2.49
CA VAL A 388 1.95 -24.71 2.52
C VAL A 388 1.21 -25.94 1.97
N ARG A 389 -0.05 -26.13 2.36
CA ARG A 389 -0.86 -27.25 1.86
C ARG A 389 -1.13 -27.16 0.35
N ILE A 390 -1.29 -25.96 -0.20
CA ILE A 390 -1.41 -25.76 -1.65
C ILE A 390 -0.11 -26.16 -2.34
N GLU A 391 1.06 -25.73 -1.83
CA GLU A 391 2.36 -26.10 -2.39
C GLU A 391 2.61 -27.61 -2.37
N GLU A 392 2.25 -28.29 -1.28
CA GLU A 392 2.30 -29.76 -1.17
C GLU A 392 1.40 -30.45 -2.20
N LEU A 393 0.17 -29.95 -2.40
CA LEU A 393 -0.74 -30.50 -3.39
C LEU A 393 -0.27 -30.23 -4.82
N GLU A 394 0.28 -29.05 -5.10
CA GLU A 394 0.84 -28.71 -6.42
C GLU A 394 2.04 -29.60 -6.77
N THR A 395 2.92 -29.86 -5.81
CA THR A 395 4.06 -30.76 -6.02
C THR A 395 3.60 -32.21 -6.23
N ALA A 396 2.66 -32.70 -5.42
CA ALA A 396 2.06 -34.03 -5.61
C ALA A 396 1.37 -34.15 -6.98
N ASN A 397 0.65 -33.12 -7.42
CA ASN A 397 -0.03 -33.08 -8.71
C ASN A 397 1.00 -33.09 -9.86
N LYS A 398 2.08 -32.30 -9.77
CA LYS A 398 3.21 -32.36 -10.72
C LYS A 398 3.81 -33.77 -10.82
N HIS A 399 3.94 -34.50 -9.71
CA HIS A 399 4.44 -35.88 -9.72
C HIS A 399 3.47 -36.85 -10.39
N LEU A 400 2.17 -36.72 -10.11
CA LEU A 400 1.13 -37.53 -10.75
C LEU A 400 1.05 -37.26 -12.25
N GLN A 401 1.12 -35.99 -12.65
CA GLN A 401 1.17 -35.59 -14.05
C GLN A 401 2.34 -36.27 -14.78
N LYS A 402 3.56 -36.20 -14.21
CA LYS A 402 4.73 -36.89 -14.76
C LYS A 402 4.54 -38.41 -14.87
N ARG A 403 3.87 -39.05 -13.90
CA ARG A 403 3.55 -40.49 -13.96
C ARG A 403 2.57 -40.80 -15.07
N ILE A 404 1.52 -39.99 -15.22
CA ILE A 404 0.54 -40.10 -16.30
C ILE A 404 1.24 -39.95 -17.65
N ASP A 405 2.13 -38.97 -17.81
CA ASP A 405 2.86 -38.76 -19.05
C ASP A 405 3.76 -39.95 -19.39
N LYS A 406 4.45 -40.54 -18.41
CA LYS A 406 5.21 -41.79 -18.60
C LYS A 406 4.34 -42.96 -19.03
N LEU A 407 3.17 -43.13 -18.41
CA LEU A 407 2.22 -44.20 -18.78
C LEU A 407 1.66 -43.98 -20.19
N LYS A 408 1.38 -42.73 -20.57
CA LYS A 408 0.97 -42.37 -21.93
C LYS A 408 2.08 -42.71 -22.93
N SER A 409 3.33 -42.35 -22.64
CA SER A 409 4.48 -42.69 -23.49
C SER A 409 4.68 -44.20 -23.60
N ALA A 410 4.59 -44.95 -22.50
CA ALA A 410 4.71 -46.41 -22.50
C ALA A 410 3.58 -47.08 -23.29
N ARG A 411 2.34 -46.59 -23.16
CA ARG A 411 1.19 -47.07 -23.95
C ARG A 411 1.40 -46.81 -25.45
N ASN A 412 1.94 -45.64 -25.79
CA ASN A 412 2.21 -45.29 -27.18
C ASN A 412 3.36 -46.11 -27.78
N ALA A 413 4.31 -46.59 -26.95
CA ALA A 413 5.40 -47.47 -27.39
C ALA A 413 5.01 -48.96 -27.55
N LEU A 414 3.82 -49.34 -27.06
CA LEU A 414 3.25 -50.69 -27.17
C LEU A 414 2.26 -50.82 -28.33
N LYS A 415 1.94 -49.71 -29.01
CA LYS A 415 1.23 -49.68 -30.30
C LYS A 415 2.27 -49.53 -31.40
#